data_AF-A0A2I6QKS3-F1
#
_entry.id   AF-A0A2I6QKS3-F1
#
_cell.length_a   1.000
_cell.length_b   1.000
_cell.length_c   1.000
_cell.angle_alpha   90.00
_cell.angle_beta   90.00
_cell.angle_gamma   90.00
#
_symmetry.space_group_name_H-M   'P 1'
#
loop_
_entity.id
_entity.type
_entity.pdbx_description
1 polymer ?
#
loop_
_entity_poly.entity_id
_entity_poly.type
_entity_poly.pdbx_seq_one_letter_code
_entity_poly.pdbx_strand_id
1 'polypeptide(L)' 'MFPGQAPVNYLAVEQVDEFVRRAEQLGAKLIVPKRPVPGMGWFAQLTDTEGNVFAIWENDPHAGQTQSTAGSEVGNARS' A
#
# COMPACT_ATOMS: atom_id res chain seq x y z
N MET A 1 11.00 16.85 -11.88
CA MET A 1 10.19 17.77 -11.06
C MET A 1 9.87 18.97 -11.92
N PHE A 2 8.59 19.26 -12.16
CA PHE A 2 8.18 20.47 -12.87
C PHE A 2 8.06 21.65 -11.90
N PRO A 3 8.31 22.89 -12.34
CA PRO A 3 8.05 24.08 -11.51
C PRO A 3 6.61 24.06 -10.97
N GLY A 4 6.44 24.22 -9.65
CA GLY A 4 5.15 24.18 -8.98
C GLY A 4 4.71 22.81 -8.44
N GLN A 5 5.45 21.73 -8.73
CA GLN A 5 5.18 20.42 -8.13
C GLN A 5 5.81 20.33 -6.73
N ALA A 6 5.00 20.27 -5.68
CA ALA A 6 5.49 20.06 -4.31
C ALA A 6 6.02 18.62 -4.12
N PRO A 7 7.04 18.40 -3.27
CA PRO A 7 7.47 17.06 -2.90
C PRO A 7 6.36 16.34 -2.13
N VAL A 8 6.29 15.02 -2.28
CA VAL A 8 5.40 14.15 -1.49
C VAL A 8 6.24 13.41 -0.46
N ASN A 9 5.94 13.64 0.82
CA ASN A 9 6.59 12.93 1.91
C ASN A 9 5.99 11.54 2.10
N TYR A 10 6.85 10.53 2.25
CA TYR A 10 6.46 9.15 2.55
C TYR A 10 6.75 8.83 4.01
N LEU A 11 5.72 8.42 4.74
CA LEU A 11 5.81 8.03 6.14
C LEU A 11 5.80 6.50 6.22
N ALA A 12 6.89 5.91 6.73
CA ALA A 12 6.96 4.48 6.95
C ALA A 12 6.10 4.07 8.15
N VAL A 13 5.30 3.01 7.98
CA VAL A 13 4.40 2.45 8.99
C VAL A 13 4.41 0.93 8.95
N GLU A 14 3.86 0.31 10.00
CA GLU A 14 3.71 -1.15 10.08
C GLU A 14 2.53 -1.66 9.25
N GLN A 15 1.44 -0.90 9.14
CA GLN A 15 0.24 -1.32 8.40
C GLN A 15 -0.48 -0.12 7.76
N VAL A 16 -0.51 -0.05 6.43
CA VAL A 16 -1.13 1.07 5.70
C VAL A 16 -2.61 1.26 6.07
N ASP A 17 -3.38 0.17 6.20
CA ASP A 17 -4.83 0.25 6.45
C ASP A 17 -5.19 0.85 7.82
N GLU A 18 -4.38 0.57 8.85
CA GLU A 18 -4.53 1.17 10.17
C GLU A 18 -4.28 2.68 10.12
N PHE A 19 -3.16 3.09 9.53
CA PHE A 19 -2.76 4.49 9.52
C PHE A 19 -3.57 5.35 8.55
N VAL A 20 -4.09 4.77 7.46
CA VAL A 20 -5.10 5.42 6.62
C VAL A 20 -6.35 5.72 7.43
N ARG A 21 -6.92 4.72 8.13
CA ARG A 21 -8.12 4.94 8.96
C ARG A 21 -7.90 6.00 10.03
N ARG A 22 -6.74 5.98 10.69
CA ARG A 22 -6.37 6.99 11.69
C ARG A 22 -6.26 8.39 11.07
N ALA A 23 -5.63 8.51 9.91
CA ALA A 23 -5.50 9.79 9.21
C ALA A 23 -6.87 10.33 8.79
N GLU A 24 -7.77 9.48 8.29
CA GLU A 24 -9.14 9.86 7.95
C GLU A 24 -9.94 10.34 9.18
N GLN A 25 -9.80 9.66 10.33
CA GLN A 25 -10.41 10.09 11.59
C GLN A 25 -9.91 11.47 12.06
N LEU A 26 -8.70 11.86 11.66
CA LEU A 26 -8.10 13.17 11.95
C LEU A 26 -8.40 14.22 10.87
N GLY A 27 -9.21 13.89 9.86
CA GLY A 27 -9.67 14.81 8.82
C GLY A 27 -8.87 14.77 7.52
N ALA A 28 -7.88 13.88 7.38
CA ALA A 28 -7.24 13.64 6.09
C ALA A 28 -8.23 12.96 5.13
N LYS A 29 -7.98 13.08 3.83
CA LYS A 29 -8.78 12.45 2.77
C LYS A 29 -7.93 11.50 1.96
N LEU A 30 -8.37 10.25 1.82
CA LEU A 30 -7.73 9.27 0.96
C LEU A 30 -7.92 9.67 -0.52
N ILE A 31 -6.82 9.91 -1.23
CA ILE A 31 -6.84 10.27 -2.66
C ILE A 31 -6.31 9.15 -3.55
N VAL A 32 -5.45 8.29 -3.01
CA VAL A 32 -5.00 7.05 -3.65
C VAL A 32 -5.17 5.93 -2.63
N PRO A 33 -6.08 4.96 -2.86
CA PRO A 33 -6.24 3.80 -2.00
C PRO A 33 -4.95 2.99 -1.84
N LYS A 34 -4.91 2.11 -0.84
CA LYS A 34 -3.80 1.16 -0.65
C LYS A 34 -3.54 0.41 -1.97
N ARG A 35 -2.32 0.53 -2.49
CA ARG A 35 -1.87 -0.15 -3.71
C ARG A 35 -0.54 -0.85 -3.46
N PRO A 36 -0.33 -2.04 -4.06
CA PRO A 36 0.94 -2.72 -3.97
C PRO A 36 1.97 -2.08 -4.89
N VAL A 37 3.20 -2.10 -4.44
CA VAL A 37 4.41 -1.97 -5.25
C VAL A 37 5.10 -3.34 -5.21
N PRO A 38 4.96 -4.14 -6.29
CA PRO A 38 5.44 -5.52 -6.30
C PRO A 38 6.89 -5.68 -5.85
N GLY A 39 7.12 -6.58 -4.90
CA GLY A 39 8.46 -6.86 -4.35
C GLY A 39 9.01 -5.81 -3.38
N MET A 40 8.24 -4.77 -3.04
CA MET A 40 8.70 -3.69 -2.17
C MET A 40 7.77 -3.39 -0.99
N GLY A 41 6.47 -3.22 -1.25
CA GLY A 41 5.55 -2.83 -0.18
C GLY A 41 4.21 -2.32 -0.65
N TRP A 42 3.49 -1.68 0.25
CA TRP A 42 2.20 -1.05 -0.01
C TRP A 42 2.27 0.43 0.24
N PHE A 43 1.48 1.21 -0.50
CA PHE A 43 1.34 2.63 -0.24
C PHE A 43 -0.09 3.11 -0.40
N ALA A 44 -0.40 4.21 0.27
CA ALA A 44 -1.59 5.03 0.06
C ALA A 44 -1.18 6.50 0.02
N GLN A 45 -1.97 7.35 -0.64
CA GLN A 45 -1.77 8.81 -0.59
C GLN A 45 -3.02 9.48 -0.05
N LEU A 46 -2.79 10.49 0.77
CA LEU A 46 -3.83 11.30 1.40
C LEU A 46 -3.51 12.77 1.24
N THR A 47 -4.54 13.61 1.39
CA THR A 47 -4.39 15.04 1.64
C THR A 47 -4.78 15.36 3.08
N ASP A 48 -3.98 16.16 3.78
CA ASP A 48 -4.37 16.69 5.10
C ASP A 48 -5.48 17.75 5.00
N THR A 49 -5.85 18.35 6.13
CA THR A 49 -6.90 19.38 6.21
C THR A 49 -6.53 20.69 5.52
N GLU A 50 -5.26 20.92 5.20
CA GLU A 50 -4.74 22.10 4.51
C GLU A 50 -4.52 21.84 3.01
N GLY A 51 -4.74 20.60 2.55
CA GLY A 51 -4.57 20.18 1.17
C GLY A 51 -3.17 19.72 0.82
N ASN A 52 -2.28 19.53 1.79
CA ASN A 52 -0.94 18.99 1.54
C ASN A 52 -1.02 17.49 1.24
N VAL A 53 -0.39 17.07 0.14
CA VAL A 53 -0.31 15.65 -0.24
C VAL A 53 0.82 14.97 0.52
N PHE A 54 0.50 13.84 1.16
CA PHE A 54 1.48 12.94 1.77
C PHE A 54 1.13 11.49 1.46
N ALA A 55 2.10 10.60 1.67
CA ALA A 55 1.97 9.18 1.44
C ALA A 55 2.33 8.38 2.69
N ILE A 56 1.70 7.21 2.82
CA ILE A 56 2.00 6.21 3.83
C ILE A 56 2.61 5.01 3.12
N TRP A 57 3.67 4.43 3.69
CA TRP A 57 4.41 3.30 3.14
C TRP A 57 4.52 2.16 4.16
N GLU A 58 4.14 0.96 3.77
CA GLU A 58 4.35 -0.29 4.50
C GLU A 58 5.34 -1.14 3.71
N ASN A 59 6.43 -1.58 4.35
CA ASN A 59 7.41 -2.44 3.70
C ASN A 59 6.90 -3.88 3.70
N ASP A 60 6.74 -4.47 2.51
CA ASP A 60 6.28 -5.85 2.32
C ASP A 60 6.82 -6.39 0.98
N PRO A 61 7.85 -7.24 1.00
CA PRO A 61 8.40 -7.83 -0.23
C PRO A 61 7.43 -8.80 -0.93
N HIS A 62 6.33 -9.17 -0.29
CA HIS A 62 5.28 -10.02 -0.88
C HIS A 62 4.11 -9.21 -1.43
N ALA A 63 4.13 -7.88 -1.31
CA ALA A 63 3.09 -7.02 -1.86
C ALA A 63 2.89 -7.29 -3.35
N GLY A 64 1.62 -7.37 -3.78
CA GLY A 64 1.26 -7.57 -5.19
C GLY A 64 1.57 -8.96 -5.76
N GLN A 65 2.07 -9.91 -4.97
CA GLN A 65 2.16 -11.30 -5.41
C GLN A 65 0.75 -11.91 -5.44
N THR A 66 0.34 -12.38 -6.62
CA THR A 66 -0.87 -13.21 -6.74
C THR A 66 -0.52 -14.56 -6.13
N GLN A 67 -1.08 -14.86 -4.95
CA GLN A 67 -0.96 -16.19 -4.35
C GLN A 67 -1.52 -17.21 -5.35
N SER A 68 -0.62 -17.93 -6.04
CA SER A 68 -1.00 -19.06 -6.88
C SER A 68 -1.33 -20.22 -5.96
N THR A 69 -2.57 -20.28 -5.48
CA THR A 69 -3.11 -21.50 -4.86
C THR A 69 -3.40 -22.49 -5.97
N ALA A 70 -2.38 -23.21 -6.44
CA ALA A 70 -2.53 -24.36 -7.32
C ALA A 70 -2.01 -25.60 -6.58
N GLY A 71 -2.92 -26.56 -6.37
CA GLY A 71 -2.76 -27.69 -5.48
C GLY A 71 -1.60 -28.62 -5.84
N SER A 72 -0.83 -28.98 -4.82
CA SER A 72 0.05 -30.14 -4.84
C SER A 72 -0.76 -31.43 -4.62
N GLU A 73 -1.59 -31.81 -5.58
CA GLU A 73 -2.02 -33.21 -5.73
C GLU A 73 -1.32 -33.79 -6.97
N VAL A 74 -0.06 -34.16 -6.79
CA VAL A 74 0.63 -35.05 -7.75
C VAL A 74 0.27 -36.47 -7.34
N GLY A 75 -0.39 -37.17 -8.25
CA GLY A 75 -1.07 -38.42 -8.01
C GLY A 75 -0.19 -39.57 -7.52
N ASN A 76 -0.81 -40.45 -6.73
CA ASN A 76 -0.38 -41.84 -6.63
C ASN A 76 -1.53 -42.75 -7.04
N ALA A 77 -1.70 -42.92 -8.35
CA ALA A 77 -2.52 -43.97 -8.93
C ALA A 77 -1.64 -45.20 -9.19
N ARG A 78 -1.95 -46.28 -8.47
CA ARG A 78 -1.82 -47.70 -8.85
C ARG A 78 -0.42 -48.24 -9.21
N SER A 79 0.09 -49.08 -8.32
CA SER A 79 0.51 -50.46 -8.65
C SER A 79 0.26 -51.36 -7.44
#